data_AF-A0A6I3FT06-F1
#
_entry.id   AF-A0A6I3FT06-F1
#
_cell.length_a   1.000
_cell.length_b   1.000
_cell.length_c   1.000
_cell.angle_alpha   90.00
_cell.angle_beta   90.00
_cell.angle_gamma   90.00
#
_symmetry.space_group_name_H-M   'P 1'
#
loop_
_entity.id
_entity.type
_entity.pdbx_description
1 polymer ?
#
loop_
_entity_poly.entity_id
_entity_poly.type
_entity_poly.pdbx_seq_one_letter_code
_entity_poly.pdbx_strand_id
1 'polypeptide(L)' 'MKLVTEQFGSGEPVLLIHGMGSAATAWKPIIPALRKTSLVITVDLPGHGKSPMDFAQPMDPKS' A
#
# COMPACT_ATOMS: atom_id res chain seq x y z
N MET A 1 -0.98 -2.68 -14.72
CA MET A 1 0.10 -2.20 -13.82
C MET A 1 0.25 -3.14 -12.62
N LYS A 2 1.48 -3.42 -12.17
CA LYS A 2 1.74 -4.21 -10.95
C LYS A 2 2.03 -3.26 -9.78
N LEU A 3 1.20 -3.30 -8.75
CA LEU A 3 1.45 -2.58 -7.49
C LEU A 3 2.45 -3.36 -6.63
N VAL A 4 3.33 -2.65 -5.94
CA VAL A 4 4.19 -3.23 -4.92
C VAL A 4 3.44 -3.26 -3.60
N THR A 5 3.43 -4.43 -2.98
CA THR A 5 2.84 -4.67 -1.67
C THR A 5 3.81 -5.39 -0.76
N GLU A 6 3.79 -5.09 0.53
CA GLU A 6 4.50 -5.85 1.57
C GLU A 6 3.46 -6.38 2.57
N GLN A 7 3.71 -7.59 3.10
CA GLN A 7 2.79 -8.26 4.02
C GLN A 7 3.49 -8.58 5.35
N PHE A 8 2.77 -8.41 6.45
CA PHE A 8 3.29 -8.63 7.80
C PHE A 8 2.25 -9.31 8.69
N GLY A 9 2.68 -10.30 9.46
CA GLY A 9 1.79 -11.02 10.38
C GLY A 9 0.86 -12.00 9.68
N SER A 10 -0.24 -12.35 10.33
CA SER A 10 -1.28 -13.26 9.87
C SER A 10 -2.60 -12.96 10.57
N GLY A 11 -3.72 -13.44 10.03
CA GLY A 11 -5.07 -13.19 10.56
C GLY A 11 -5.95 -12.44 9.56
N GLU A 12 -6.95 -11.72 10.06
CA GLU A 12 -7.85 -10.92 9.22
C GLU A 12 -7.07 -9.82 8.49
N PRO A 13 -7.24 -9.67 7.15
CA PRO A 13 -6.43 -8.76 6.37
C PRO A 13 -6.81 -7.29 6.58
N VAL A 14 -5.80 -6.43 6.75
CA VAL A 14 -5.93 -4.98 6.82
C VAL A 14 -5.05 -4.35 5.75
N LEU A 15 -5.66 -3.64 4.79
CA LEU A 15 -4.95 -2.92 3.73
C LEU A 15 -4.69 -1.46 4.15
N LEU A 16 -3.43 -1.05 4.11
CA LEU A 16 -3.00 0.31 4.45
C LEU A 16 -2.65 1.09 3.17
N ILE A 17 -3.50 2.06 2.83
CA ILE A 17 -3.38 2.91 1.64
C ILE A 17 -2.87 4.30 2.06
N HIS A 18 -1.70 4.70 1.57
CA HIS A 18 -1.10 5.99 1.93
C HIS A 18 -1.85 7.19 1.32
N GLY A 19 -1.62 8.38 1.88
CA GLY A 19 -2.16 9.64 1.38
C GLY A 19 -1.28 10.34 0.34
N MET A 20 -1.64 11.57 0.00
CA MET A 20 -0.94 12.40 -1.01
C MET A 20 0.53 12.65 -0.65
N GLY A 21 1.43 12.53 -1.63
CA GLY A 21 2.86 12.80 -1.46
C GLY A 21 3.61 11.79 -0.57
N SER A 22 3.05 10.59 -0.39
CA SER A 22 3.56 9.59 0.54
C SER A 22 3.84 8.23 -0.14
N ALA A 23 4.19 7.22 0.65
CA ALA A 23 4.42 5.84 0.20
C ALA A 23 4.03 4.85 1.31
N ALA A 24 4.06 3.55 1.03
CA ALA A 24 3.80 2.48 2.00
C ALA A 24 4.65 2.60 3.28
N THR A 25 5.82 3.24 3.20
CA THR A 25 6.74 3.46 4.32
C THR A 25 6.16 4.33 5.44
N ALA A 26 5.11 5.12 5.17
CA ALA A 26 4.41 5.91 6.19
C ALA A 26 3.86 5.03 7.34
N TRP A 27 3.58 3.75 7.06
CA TRP A 27 2.98 2.83 8.01
C TRP A 27 3.97 2.11 8.93
N LYS A 28 5.29 2.29 8.72
CA LYS A 28 6.35 1.66 9.53
C LYS A 28 6.11 1.76 11.05
N PRO A 29 5.67 2.91 11.61
CA PRO A 29 5.47 3.01 13.06
C PRO A 29 4.32 2.15 13.61
N ILE A 30 3.30 1.85 12.80
CA ILE A 30 2.07 1.17 13.27
C ILE A 30 2.04 -0.34 12.94
N ILE A 31 2.81 -0.77 11.94
CA ILE A 31 2.90 -2.19 11.52
C ILE A 31 3.20 -3.15 12.71
N PRO A 32 4.15 -2.87 13.62
CA PRO A 32 4.45 -3.78 14.72
C PRO A 32 3.28 -4.03 15.66
N ALA A 33 2.37 -3.06 15.82
CA ALA A 33 1.18 -3.20 16.64
C ALA A 33 0.09 -4.00 15.91
N LEU A 34 -0.21 -3.62 14.67
CA LEU A 34 -1.29 -4.23 13.88
C LEU A 34 -1.01 -5.70 13.52
N ARG A 35 0.25 -6.04 13.21
CA ARG A 35 0.61 -7.41 12.80
C ARG A 35 0.47 -8.47 13.89
N LYS A 36 0.20 -8.06 15.15
CA LYS A 36 -0.01 -8.99 16.27
C LYS A 36 -1.31 -9.76 16.13
N THR A 37 -2.31 -9.21 15.43
CA THR A 37 -3.66 -9.79 15.32
C THR A 37 -4.18 -9.86 13.89
N SER A 38 -3.50 -9.23 12.93
CA SER A 38 -3.98 -9.06 11.57
C SER A 38 -2.89 -9.32 10.54
N LEU A 39 -3.29 -9.76 9.34
CA LEU A 39 -2.42 -9.74 8.17
C LEU A 39 -2.36 -8.31 7.63
N VAL A 40 -1.30 -7.58 7.92
CA VAL A 40 -1.13 -6.19 7.49
C VAL A 40 -0.55 -6.18 6.09
N ILE A 41 -1.24 -5.53 5.16
CA ILE A 41 -0.82 -5.37 3.77
C ILE A 41 -0.59 -3.89 3.52
N THR A 42 0.63 -3.49 3.18
CA THR A 42 0.92 -2.13 2.70
C THR A 42 0.93 -2.12 1.18
N VAL A 43 0.56 -0.99 0.58
CA VAL A 43 0.59 -0.81 -0.88
C VAL A 43 1.23 0.52 -1.23
N ASP A 44 2.10 0.50 -2.25
CA ASP A 44 2.57 1.70 -2.94
C ASP A 44 1.63 1.97 -4.12
N LEU A 45 0.97 3.14 -4.15
CA LEU A 45 0.11 3.57 -5.26
C LEU A 45 0.92 3.83 -6.55
N PRO A 46 0.28 3.91 -7.74
CA PRO A 46 0.98 4.20 -8.99
C PRO A 46 1.98 5.36 -8.86
N GLY A 47 3.24 5.15 -9.28
CA GLY A 47 4.31 6.15 -9.23
C GLY A 47 4.84 6.53 -7.85
N HIS A 48 4.45 5.82 -6.79
CA HIS A 48 4.94 6.05 -5.44
C HIS A 48 5.80 4.87 -4.95
N GLY A 49 6.72 5.14 -4.04
CA GLY A 49 7.59 4.12 -3.43
C GLY A 49 8.30 3.27 -4.48
N LYS A 50 8.03 1.96 -4.48
CA LYS A 50 8.59 0.99 -5.43
C LYS A 50 7.64 0.68 -6.60
N SER A 51 6.41 1.19 -6.59
CA SER A 51 5.45 0.98 -7.67
C SER A 51 5.76 1.87 -8.87
N PRO A 52 5.91 1.31 -10.08
CA PRO A 52 6.14 2.11 -11.28
C PRO A 52 4.91 2.95 -11.62
N MET A 53 5.12 4.06 -12.33
CA MET A 53 4.06 4.80 -13.00
C MET A 53 3.93 4.29 -14.43
N ASP A 54 2.72 3.91 -14.82
CA ASP A 54 2.37 3.64 -16.22
C ASP A 54 1.70 4.88 -16.80
N PHE A 55 2.46 5.67 -17.57
CA PHE A 55 1.98 6.90 -18.19
C PHE A 55 1.01 6.68 -19.35
N ALA A 56 0.88 5.45 -19.85
CA ALA A 56 -0.09 5.12 -20.89
C ALA A 56 -1.47 4.78 -20.31
N GLN A 57 -1.56 4.52 -19.00
CA GLN A 57 -2.80 4.18 -18.34
C GLN A 57 -3.61 5.45 -18.00
N PRO A 58 -4.86 5.60 -18.49
CA PRO A 58 -5.75 6.68 -18.05
C PRO A 58 -6.04 6.56 -16.56
N MET A 59 -5.90 7.66 -15.82
CA MET A 59 -6.24 7.74 -14.38
C MET A 59 -7.59 8.42 -14.15
N ASP A 60 -8.56 8.11 -15.01
CA ASP A 60 -9.92 8.64 -14.89
C ASP A 60 -10.71 7.79 -13.90
N PRO A 61 -11.13 8.32 -12.73
CA PRO A 61 -12.02 7.60 -11.85
C PRO A 61 -13.38 7.48 -12.54
N LYS A 62 -13.73 6.27 -12.98
CA LYS A 62 -15.11 5.96 -13.38
C LYS A 62 -15.89 5.69 -12.10
N SER A 63 -16.78 6.62 -11.76
CA SER A 63 -17.76 6.45 -10.67
C SER A 63 -18.85 5.47 -11.09
#